data_AF-A0A8C0HJP0-F1
#
_entry.id   AF-A0A8C0HJP0-F1
#
_cell.length_a   1.000
_cell.length_b   1.000
_cell.length_c   1.000
_cell.angle_alpha   90.00
_cell.angle_beta   90.00
_cell.angle_gamma   90.00
#
_symmetry.space_group_name_H-M   'P 1'
#
loop_
_entity.id
_entity.type
_entity.pdbx_description
1 polymer ?
#
loop_
_entity_poly.entity_id
_entity_poly.type
_entity_poly.pdbx_seq_one_letter_code
_entity_poly.pdbx_strand_id
1 'polypeptide(L)'
;MDGIGSENEMVIMAATNRPDALDPALRRHGRFDREVIIGTPTLKQRRSILQLITSNMPISTDVDLINLAEMTTGYVGADLTAFCREAAMQAARDRDLYDITTSTSSSHMLINMADFHEAFKKIQPSSFRSSVGLTDFKPVTWEQIGGLEDVKLKLKQWPMKFPQAFVRMGLSQPKGILLYGPPGCAKTTLVKAVATSCHCSFLSVSGADLFSPYVFRQARAHTPAIIFLDEIDSILGSRSACKTGHGAPEKVLSVLLNELDGVVLNKDVMIVAATNRPDKLDDALLRPGRLDKIIYIPPPDQKGRLSILKICTEKIPVDSDVSLEYLAVQTKLFSGADIENLCKEVRKNGLEATRVKHGHFVKSLKTVKPSLTPSDLDFYEKLFNKEVFS
;
A
#
# COMPACT_ATOMS: atom_id res chain seq x y z
N MET A 1 22.72 -34.47 10.64
CA MET A 1 21.25 -34.60 10.74
C MET A 1 20.85 -36.01 10.35
N ASP A 2 21.27 -36.47 9.17
CA ASP A 2 21.23 -37.87 8.77
C ASP A 2 22.14 -38.70 9.72
N GLY A 3 21.56 -39.37 10.72
CA GLY A 3 22.31 -40.08 11.76
C GLY A 3 21.84 -39.84 13.19
N ILE A 4 20.90 -38.90 13.39
CA ILE A 4 20.11 -38.88 14.64
C ILE A 4 19.13 -40.05 14.56
N GLY A 5 19.42 -41.12 15.29
CA GLY A 5 18.54 -42.28 15.37
C GLY A 5 17.16 -41.89 15.92
N SER A 6 16.14 -42.60 15.46
CA SER A 6 14.73 -42.41 15.84
C SER A 6 14.42 -42.68 17.32
N GLU A 7 15.42 -42.96 18.16
CA GLU A 7 15.27 -43.32 19.57
C GLU A 7 15.25 -42.11 20.51
N ASN A 8 15.62 -40.92 20.04
CA ASN A 8 15.55 -39.69 20.84
C ASN A 8 14.52 -38.72 20.26
N GLU A 9 13.54 -38.31 21.08
CA GLU A 9 12.54 -37.26 20.76
C GLU A 9 13.20 -35.87 20.73
N MET A 10 14.13 -35.65 19.80
CA MET A 10 14.82 -34.37 19.62
C MET A 10 14.22 -33.60 18.44
N VAL A 11 13.79 -32.36 18.70
CA VAL A 11 13.35 -31.41 17.68
C VAL A 11 14.45 -30.38 17.46
N ILE A 12 14.94 -30.26 16.23
CA ILE A 12 15.94 -29.24 15.87
C ILE A 12 15.22 -28.05 15.24
N MET A 13 15.32 -26.88 15.87
CA MET A 13 14.84 -25.61 15.33
C MET A 13 16.02 -24.71 14.96
N ALA A 14 15.94 -24.09 13.79
CA ALA A 14 16.90 -23.09 13.32
C ALA A 14 16.16 -21.85 12.84
N ALA A 15 16.77 -20.68 13.02
CA ALA A 15 16.23 -19.40 12.55
C ALA A 15 17.22 -18.74 11.59
N THR A 16 16.74 -18.23 10.46
CA THR A 16 17.52 -17.44 9.50
C THR A 16 16.66 -16.32 8.93
N ASN A 17 17.27 -15.18 8.66
CA ASN A 17 16.66 -14.09 7.90
C ASN A 17 16.88 -14.23 6.38
N ARG A 18 17.74 -15.17 5.95
CA ARG A 18 18.07 -15.41 4.54
C ARG A 18 17.97 -16.90 4.23
N PRO A 19 16.74 -17.44 4.04
CA PRO A 19 16.54 -18.85 3.72
C PRO A 19 17.19 -19.26 2.40
N ASP A 20 17.38 -18.31 1.49
CA ASP A 20 18.02 -18.55 0.18
C ASP A 20 19.55 -18.62 0.26
N ALA A 21 20.14 -18.17 1.37
CA ALA A 21 21.57 -18.34 1.63
C ALA A 21 21.89 -19.71 2.23
N LEU A 22 20.88 -20.47 2.65
CA LEU A 22 21.08 -21.84 3.12
C LEU A 22 21.33 -22.77 1.94
N ASP A 23 22.19 -23.76 2.16
CA ASP A 23 22.38 -24.84 1.21
C ASP A 23 21.04 -25.56 0.96
N PRO A 24 20.58 -25.66 -0.30
CA PRO A 24 19.36 -26.41 -0.64
C PRO A 24 19.34 -27.84 -0.11
N ALA A 25 20.50 -28.47 0.11
CA ALA A 25 20.61 -29.79 0.69
C ALA A 25 20.11 -29.86 2.15
N LEU A 26 20.13 -28.76 2.90
CA LEU A 26 19.59 -28.71 4.27
C LEU A 26 18.06 -28.63 4.30
N ARG A 27 17.46 -28.11 3.22
CA ARG A 27 16.01 -27.95 3.06
C ARG A 27 15.31 -29.19 2.48
N ARG A 28 16.05 -30.28 2.31
CA ARG A 28 15.51 -31.56 1.81
C ARG A 28 14.86 -32.34 2.95
N HIS A 29 13.84 -33.13 2.59
CA HIS A 29 13.18 -34.07 3.49
C HIS A 29 14.22 -34.96 4.22
N GLY A 30 14.03 -35.14 5.53
CA GLY A 30 14.97 -35.83 6.42
C GLY A 30 15.92 -34.92 7.22
N ARG A 31 15.92 -33.61 6.93
CA ARG A 31 16.70 -32.58 7.63
C ARG A 31 15.79 -31.47 8.14
N PHE A 32 15.84 -30.27 7.56
CA PHE A 32 14.80 -29.25 7.75
C PHE A 32 13.70 -29.48 6.72
N ASP A 33 12.76 -30.36 7.08
CA ASP A 33 11.58 -30.71 6.29
C ASP A 33 10.40 -29.73 6.49
N ARG A 34 10.42 -28.97 7.59
CA ARG A 34 9.43 -27.95 7.93
C ARG A 34 10.03 -26.56 7.94
N GLU A 35 9.41 -25.66 7.19
CA GLU A 35 9.71 -24.24 7.20
C GLU A 35 8.53 -23.46 7.75
N VAL A 36 8.79 -22.66 8.79
CA VAL A 36 7.82 -21.73 9.36
C VAL A 36 8.35 -20.33 9.12
N ILE A 37 7.61 -19.56 8.32
CA ILE A 37 7.97 -18.17 8.04
C ILE A 37 7.27 -17.28 9.06
N ILE A 38 8.06 -16.57 9.88
CA ILE A 38 7.55 -15.61 10.84
C ILE A 38 7.55 -14.23 10.17
N GLY A 39 6.37 -13.73 9.82
CA GLY A 39 6.18 -12.40 9.26
C GLY A 39 6.15 -11.29 10.31
N THR A 40 5.90 -10.06 9.84
CA THR A 40 5.62 -8.93 10.73
C THR A 40 4.26 -9.13 11.41
N PRO A 41 4.14 -8.71 12.68
CA PRO A 41 2.91 -8.88 13.43
C PRO A 41 1.73 -8.10 12.81
N THR A 42 0.58 -8.76 12.74
CA THR A 42 -0.73 -8.16 12.40
C THR A 42 -1.16 -7.12 13.43
N LEU A 43 -2.17 -6.29 13.13
CA LEU A 43 -2.68 -5.29 14.08
C LEU A 43 -3.06 -5.90 15.44
N LYS A 44 -3.76 -7.05 15.45
CA LYS A 44 -4.13 -7.76 16.68
C LYS A 44 -2.91 -8.28 17.45
N GLN A 45 -1.92 -8.83 16.72
CA GLN A 45 -0.67 -9.30 17.33
C GLN A 45 0.16 -8.14 17.87
N ARG A 46 0.26 -7.02 17.14
CA ARG A 46 0.94 -5.79 17.61
C ARG A 46 0.31 -5.26 18.88
N ARG A 47 -1.03 -5.19 18.94
CA ARG A 47 -1.74 -4.82 20.17
C ARG A 47 -1.40 -5.76 21.32
N SER A 48 -1.38 -7.07 21.07
CA SER A 48 -1.05 -8.07 22.11
C SER A 48 0.40 -7.94 22.59
N ILE A 49 1.34 -7.70 21.66
CA ILE A 49 2.75 -7.46 21.96
C ILE A 49 2.91 -6.17 22.76
N LEU A 50 2.27 -5.07 22.33
CA LEU A 50 2.27 -3.80 23.03
C LEU A 50 1.71 -3.97 24.44
N GLN A 51 0.55 -4.63 24.59
CA GLN A 51 -0.06 -4.89 25.90
C GLN A 51 0.86 -5.68 26.84
N LEU A 52 1.61 -6.66 26.31
CA LEU A 52 2.59 -7.43 27.07
C LEU A 52 3.83 -6.59 27.44
N ILE A 53 4.34 -5.76 26.54
CA ILE A 53 5.50 -4.91 26.82
C ILE A 53 5.13 -3.83 27.83
N THR A 54 3.97 -3.21 27.65
CA THR A 54 3.51 -2.10 28.47
C THR A 54 2.96 -2.54 29.83
N SER A 55 2.65 -3.82 30.04
CA SER A 55 2.29 -4.32 31.39
C SER A 55 3.41 -4.17 32.40
N ASN A 56 4.66 -4.09 31.92
CA ASN A 56 5.84 -3.89 32.74
C ASN A 56 6.23 -2.40 32.86
N MET A 57 5.39 -1.47 32.38
CA MET A 57 5.67 -0.05 32.35
C MET A 57 4.54 0.75 33.02
N PRO A 58 4.87 1.84 33.74
CA PRO A 58 3.88 2.75 34.30
C PRO A 58 3.30 3.65 33.20
N ILE A 59 2.24 3.21 32.55
CA ILE A 59 1.53 3.95 31.50
C ILE A 59 0.33 4.71 32.08
N SER A 60 0.07 5.91 31.56
CA SER A 60 -1.17 6.65 31.85
C SER A 60 -2.39 5.94 31.24
N THR A 61 -3.56 6.14 31.85
CA THR A 61 -4.86 5.68 31.33
C THR A 61 -5.22 6.31 29.98
N ASP A 62 -4.56 7.41 29.61
CA ASP A 62 -4.79 8.14 28.36
C ASP A 62 -4.16 7.44 27.14
N VAL A 63 -3.34 6.40 27.37
CA VAL A 63 -2.62 5.71 26.29
C VAL A 63 -3.51 4.66 25.64
N ASP A 64 -3.91 4.94 24.40
CA ASP A 64 -4.68 4.01 23.59
C ASP A 64 -3.75 3.04 22.83
N LEU A 65 -3.68 1.79 23.31
CA LEU A 65 -2.92 0.71 22.68
C LEU A 65 -3.43 0.33 21.29
N ILE A 66 -4.70 0.60 20.96
CA ILE A 66 -5.25 0.33 19.63
C ILE A 66 -4.64 1.31 18.64
N ASN A 67 -4.69 2.60 18.97
CA ASN A 67 -4.09 3.65 18.18
C ASN A 67 -2.57 3.43 18.00
N LEU A 68 -1.85 3.07 19.08
CA LEU A 68 -0.43 2.72 18.96
C LEU A 68 -0.18 1.56 17.98
N ALA A 69 -0.97 0.49 18.04
CA ALA A 69 -0.85 -0.64 17.13
C ALA A 69 -1.16 -0.27 15.67
N GLU A 70 -2.04 0.71 15.44
CA GLU A 70 -2.35 1.26 14.12
C GLU A 70 -1.21 2.13 13.58
N MET A 71 -0.59 2.95 14.43
CA MET A 71 0.54 3.80 14.05
C MET A 71 1.80 2.99 13.75
N THR A 72 2.07 1.92 14.51
CA THR A 72 3.29 1.10 14.37
C THR A 72 3.17 0.01 13.30
N THR A 73 2.55 0.31 12.15
CA THR A 73 2.50 -0.63 11.02
C THR A 73 3.91 -0.94 10.51
N GLY A 74 4.21 -2.23 10.32
CA GLY A 74 5.52 -2.68 9.84
C GLY A 74 6.59 -2.85 10.94
N TYR A 75 6.29 -2.52 12.20
CA TYR A 75 7.21 -2.78 13.31
C TYR A 75 7.27 -4.27 13.61
N VAL A 76 8.48 -4.79 13.82
CA VAL A 76 8.72 -6.14 14.36
C VAL A 76 8.68 -6.08 15.90
N GLY A 77 8.57 -7.22 16.59
CA GLY A 77 8.57 -7.26 18.06
C GLY A 77 9.77 -6.56 18.72
N ALA A 78 10.94 -6.60 18.08
CA ALA A 78 12.12 -5.86 18.53
C ALA A 78 11.93 -4.34 18.39
N ASP A 79 11.32 -3.88 17.29
CA ASP A 79 11.04 -2.45 17.07
C ASP A 79 9.98 -1.94 18.04
N LEU A 80 8.94 -2.73 18.35
CA LEU A 80 7.92 -2.36 19.34
C LEU A 80 8.53 -2.24 20.75
N THR A 81 9.45 -3.14 21.08
CA THR A 81 10.21 -3.06 22.34
C THR A 81 11.07 -1.80 22.39
N ALA A 82 11.80 -1.49 21.31
CA ALA A 82 12.60 -0.28 21.20
C ALA A 82 11.75 0.99 21.26
N PHE A 83 10.58 0.98 20.62
CA PHE A 83 9.60 2.06 20.62
C PHE A 83 9.08 2.36 22.04
N CYS A 84 8.64 1.34 22.77
CA CYS A 84 8.19 1.53 24.16
C CYS A 84 9.33 1.98 25.07
N ARG A 85 10.54 1.47 24.86
CA ARG A 85 11.73 1.90 25.60
C ARG A 85 12.10 3.36 25.33
N GLU A 86 12.01 3.82 24.08
CA GLU A 86 12.26 5.22 23.73
C GLU A 86 11.19 6.14 24.34
N ALA A 87 9.92 5.73 24.36
CA ALA A 87 8.86 6.49 25.03
C ALA A 87 9.14 6.63 26.54
N ALA A 88 9.58 5.55 27.20
CA ALA A 88 10.00 5.61 28.59
C ALA A 88 11.22 6.54 28.78
N MET A 89 12.21 6.50 27.89
CA MET A 89 13.36 7.42 27.96
C MET A 89 12.96 8.88 27.73
N GLN A 90 11.97 9.15 26.86
CA GLN A 90 11.46 10.50 26.64
C GLN A 90 10.79 11.05 27.91
N ALA A 91 9.91 10.25 28.52
CA ALA A 91 9.27 10.61 29.79
C ALA A 91 10.30 10.85 30.92
N ALA A 92 11.41 10.10 30.94
CA ALA A 92 12.49 10.32 31.90
C ALA A 92 13.26 11.62 31.64
N ARG A 93 13.55 11.95 30.38
CA ARG A 93 14.25 13.18 30.00
C ARG A 93 13.44 14.43 30.35
N ASP A 94 12.14 14.41 30.07
CA ASP A 94 11.25 15.53 30.35
C ASP A 94 11.16 15.80 31.87
N ARG A 95 11.33 14.75 32.69
CA ARG A 95 11.47 14.86 34.14
C ARG A 95 12.83 15.39 34.57
N ASP A 96 13.95 14.94 34.00
CA ASP A 96 15.29 15.45 34.39
C ASP A 96 15.39 16.97 34.17
N LEU A 97 14.75 17.49 33.12
CA LEU A 97 14.60 18.93 32.87
C LEU A 97 13.73 19.62 33.93
N TYR A 98 12.73 18.95 34.47
CA TYR A 98 11.79 19.47 35.47
C TYR A 98 12.34 19.40 36.91
N ASP A 99 13.02 18.31 37.29
CA ASP A 99 13.61 18.12 38.63
C ASP A 99 14.78 19.09 38.90
N ILE A 100 15.45 19.62 37.87
CA ILE A 100 16.40 20.74 38.02
C ILE A 100 15.70 22.02 38.52
N THR A 101 14.41 22.19 38.21
CA THR A 101 13.65 23.41 38.52
C THR A 101 12.82 23.31 39.80
N THR A 102 12.46 22.11 40.26
CA THR A 102 11.62 21.91 41.45
C THR A 102 12.05 20.68 42.25
N SER A 103 12.52 20.90 43.47
CA SER A 103 12.95 19.86 44.42
C SER A 103 11.75 19.20 45.13
N THR A 104 10.94 18.44 44.38
CA THR A 104 9.86 17.63 44.96
C THR A 104 9.90 16.19 44.47
N SER A 105 10.21 15.30 45.41
CA SER A 105 10.36 13.86 45.20
C SER A 105 9.03 13.14 44.95
N SER A 106 9.08 12.18 44.03
CA SER A 106 8.19 11.00 43.96
C SER A 106 6.74 11.20 43.48
N SER A 107 6.53 11.79 42.30
CA SER A 107 5.44 11.34 41.43
C SER A 107 5.87 10.08 40.68
N HIS A 108 5.00 9.05 40.66
CA HIS A 108 5.20 7.88 39.80
C HIS A 108 5.31 8.37 38.35
N MET A 109 6.42 8.02 37.70
CA MET A 109 6.67 8.37 36.31
C MET A 109 5.59 7.70 35.46
N LEU A 110 4.63 8.46 34.94
CA LEU A 110 3.60 7.96 34.04
C LEU A 110 3.98 8.35 32.61
N ILE A 111 4.04 7.36 31.73
CA ILE A 111 4.29 7.57 30.31
C ILE A 111 2.97 7.97 29.64
N ASN A 112 2.97 9.11 28.97
CA ASN A 112 1.81 9.68 28.31
C ASN A 112 1.85 9.41 26.80
N MET A 113 0.72 9.67 26.13
CA MET A 113 0.63 9.48 24.67
C MET A 113 1.61 10.39 23.89
N ALA A 114 1.93 11.58 24.42
CA ALA A 114 2.89 12.49 23.82
C ALA A 114 4.31 11.88 23.71
N ASP A 115 4.74 11.12 24.72
CA ASP A 115 6.04 10.45 24.73
C ASP A 115 6.14 9.39 23.63
N PHE A 116 5.05 8.64 23.43
CA PHE A 116 4.94 7.69 22.32
C PHE A 116 4.96 8.38 20.95
N HIS A 117 4.33 9.55 20.82
CA HIS A 117 4.41 10.32 19.57
C HIS A 117 5.84 10.79 19.26
N GLU A 118 6.61 11.17 20.29
CA GLU A 118 8.01 11.59 20.10
C GLU A 118 8.93 10.39 19.81
N ALA A 119 8.70 9.27 20.49
CA ALA A 119 9.37 8.01 20.20
C ALA A 119 9.12 7.54 18.76
N PHE A 120 7.91 7.75 18.24
CA PHE A 120 7.53 7.34 16.89
C PHE A 120 8.33 8.08 15.81
N LYS A 121 8.67 9.35 16.05
CA LYS A 121 9.50 10.14 15.13
C LYS A 121 10.93 9.62 15.04
N LYS A 122 11.45 9.04 16.14
CA LYS A 122 12.84 8.57 16.25
C LYS A 122 13.02 7.12 15.83
N ILE A 123 12.12 6.24 16.25
CA ILE A 123 12.21 4.80 15.98
C ILE A 123 11.56 4.50 14.64
N GLN A 124 12.34 4.16 13.63
CA GLN A 124 11.82 3.67 12.35
C GLN A 124 11.75 2.13 12.33
N PRO A 125 10.78 1.53 11.62
CA PRO A 125 10.67 0.08 11.49
C PRO A 125 11.89 -0.58 10.85
N SER A 126 12.32 -1.70 11.41
CA SER A 126 13.39 -2.51 10.83
C SER A 126 12.97 -3.17 9.51
N SER A 127 11.66 -3.40 9.29
CA SER A 127 11.15 -3.88 8.01
C SER A 127 11.45 -2.95 6.84
N PHE A 128 11.64 -1.64 7.08
CA PHE A 128 12.07 -0.70 6.03
C PHE A 128 13.57 -0.73 5.76
N ARG A 129 14.39 -1.29 6.66
CA ARG A 129 15.87 -1.30 6.52
C ARG A 129 16.41 -2.43 5.66
N SER A 130 15.61 -3.46 5.34
CA SER A 130 16.14 -4.68 4.71
C SER A 130 15.37 -5.27 3.53
N SER A 131 14.33 -4.64 2.97
CA SER A 131 13.63 -5.26 1.84
C SER A 131 13.29 -4.29 0.72
N VAL A 132 14.05 -4.40 -0.36
CA VAL A 132 13.53 -4.61 -1.73
C VAL A 132 12.00 -4.83 -1.72
N GLY A 133 11.24 -3.92 -2.34
CA GLY A 133 9.78 -4.07 -2.54
C GLY A 133 8.84 -3.56 -1.42
N LEU A 134 9.34 -2.99 -0.31
CA LEU A 134 8.49 -2.22 0.63
C LEU A 134 8.68 -0.72 0.42
N THR A 135 8.02 -0.16 -0.59
CA THR A 135 7.89 1.30 -0.71
C THR A 135 7.05 1.87 0.43
N ASP A 136 7.48 2.99 1.00
CA ASP A 136 6.74 3.83 1.97
C ASP A 136 5.22 3.69 1.87
N PHE A 137 4.62 2.95 2.80
CA PHE A 137 3.18 2.94 2.95
C PHE A 137 2.76 4.23 3.68
N LYS A 138 2.54 5.31 2.92
CA LYS A 138 1.75 6.44 3.42
C LYS A 138 0.28 5.99 3.45
N PRO A 139 -0.34 5.84 4.62
CA PRO A 139 -1.75 5.46 4.70
C PRO A 139 -2.58 6.54 4.01
N VAL A 140 -3.48 6.12 3.13
CA VAL A 140 -4.38 7.01 2.40
C VAL A 140 -5.81 6.67 2.82
N THR A 141 -6.58 7.68 3.21
CA THR A 141 -8.00 7.49 3.53
C THR A 141 -8.87 7.73 2.30
N TRP A 142 -10.09 7.19 2.31
CA TRP A 142 -11.06 7.40 1.22
C TRP A 142 -11.43 8.87 1.00
N GLU A 143 -11.29 9.69 2.04
CA GLU A 143 -11.57 11.14 2.02
C GLU A 143 -10.52 11.91 1.22
N GLN A 144 -9.29 11.40 1.15
CA GLN A 144 -8.21 11.99 0.36
C GLN A 144 -8.35 11.71 -1.16
N ILE A 145 -9.32 10.88 -1.56
CA ILE A 145 -9.58 10.56 -2.97
C ILE A 145 -10.90 11.23 -3.39
N GLY A 146 -10.81 12.20 -4.29
CA GLY A 146 -11.99 12.86 -4.84
C GLY A 146 -12.67 12.04 -5.94
N GLY A 147 -14.01 11.97 -5.91
CA GLY A 147 -14.83 11.35 -6.95
C GLY A 147 -14.78 9.81 -6.99
N LEU A 148 -15.07 9.24 -8.17
CA LEU A 148 -15.02 7.79 -8.44
C LEU A 148 -15.91 6.95 -7.50
N GLU A 149 -17.11 7.44 -7.15
CA GLU A 149 -17.96 6.78 -6.16
C GLU A 149 -18.36 5.35 -6.55
N ASP A 150 -18.64 5.11 -7.83
CA ASP A 150 -18.97 3.76 -8.33
C ASP A 150 -17.79 2.79 -8.17
N VAL A 151 -16.58 3.26 -8.45
CA VAL A 151 -15.35 2.46 -8.30
C VAL A 151 -15.07 2.23 -6.81
N LYS A 152 -15.16 3.27 -5.97
CA LYS A 152 -15.02 3.15 -4.52
C LYS A 152 -16.01 2.14 -3.94
N LEU A 153 -17.26 2.13 -4.40
CA LEU A 153 -18.28 1.19 -3.95
C LEU A 153 -17.89 -0.24 -4.34
N LYS A 154 -17.50 -0.48 -5.60
CA LYS A 154 -17.00 -1.80 -6.06
C LYS A 154 -15.79 -2.30 -5.28
N LEU A 155 -14.93 -1.39 -4.83
CA LEU A 155 -13.73 -1.71 -4.03
C LEU A 155 -14.02 -1.90 -2.54
N LYS A 156 -15.01 -1.18 -1.99
CA LYS A 156 -15.46 -1.36 -0.60
C LYS A 156 -16.08 -2.74 -0.37
N GLN A 157 -16.68 -3.33 -1.41
CA GLN A 157 -17.25 -4.68 -1.39
C GLN A 157 -16.20 -5.81 -1.51
N TRP A 158 -14.92 -5.53 -1.21
CA TRP A 158 -13.87 -6.51 -1.39
C TRP A 158 -13.95 -7.71 -0.42
N PRO A 159 -13.56 -8.91 -0.89
CA PRO A 159 -13.72 -10.15 -0.14
C PRO A 159 -12.98 -10.14 1.20
N MET A 160 -11.86 -9.41 1.27
CA MET A 160 -11.03 -9.28 2.47
C MET A 160 -11.78 -8.67 3.66
N LYS A 161 -12.80 -7.84 3.42
CA LYS A 161 -13.65 -7.29 4.51
C LYS A 161 -14.71 -8.27 4.99
N PHE A 162 -15.19 -9.17 4.11
CA PHE A 162 -16.31 -10.07 4.40
C PHE A 162 -16.02 -11.53 3.99
N PRO A 163 -14.93 -12.16 4.48
CA PRO A 163 -14.56 -13.50 4.05
C PRO A 163 -15.64 -14.54 4.38
N GLN A 164 -16.30 -14.41 5.54
CA GLN A 164 -17.37 -15.32 5.98
C GLN A 164 -18.63 -15.22 5.11
N ALA A 165 -18.95 -14.03 4.59
CA ALA A 165 -20.10 -13.85 3.71
C ALA A 165 -19.90 -14.56 2.37
N PHE A 166 -18.69 -14.50 1.80
CA PHE A 166 -18.34 -15.21 0.56
C PHE A 166 -18.44 -16.73 0.73
N VAL A 167 -17.89 -17.27 1.83
CA VAL A 167 -17.97 -18.70 2.14
C VAL A 167 -19.43 -19.15 2.31
N ARG A 168 -20.25 -18.38 3.04
CA ARG A 168 -21.67 -18.69 3.25
C ARG A 168 -22.47 -18.70 1.95
N MET A 169 -22.15 -17.80 1.02
CA MET A 169 -22.83 -17.69 -0.28
C MET A 169 -22.28 -18.65 -1.34
N GLY A 170 -21.23 -19.42 -1.03
CA GLY A 170 -20.58 -20.33 -1.98
C GLY A 170 -19.87 -19.60 -3.14
N LEU A 171 -19.56 -18.32 -2.97
CA LEU A 171 -18.91 -17.52 -4.01
C LEU A 171 -17.40 -17.71 -3.98
N SER A 172 -16.80 -17.97 -5.14
CA SER A 172 -15.35 -17.94 -5.30
C SER A 172 -14.83 -16.52 -5.09
N GLN A 173 -13.84 -16.36 -4.22
CA GLN A 173 -13.18 -15.07 -4.06
C GLN A 173 -12.39 -14.74 -5.34
N PRO A 174 -12.50 -13.50 -5.87
CA PRO A 174 -11.66 -13.07 -6.98
C PRO A 174 -10.19 -13.13 -6.55
N LYS A 175 -9.36 -13.73 -7.39
CA LYS A 175 -7.95 -14.01 -7.09
C LYS A 175 -7.05 -12.84 -7.47
N GLY A 176 -7.43 -12.09 -8.49
CA GLY A 176 -6.62 -11.01 -9.03
C GLY A 176 -7.46 -9.91 -9.64
N ILE A 177 -7.12 -8.67 -9.30
CA ILE A 177 -7.85 -7.50 -9.79
C ILE A 177 -6.93 -6.73 -10.74
N LEU A 178 -7.39 -6.49 -11.97
CA LEU A 178 -6.72 -5.58 -12.90
C LEU A 178 -7.44 -4.23 -12.92
N LEU A 179 -6.72 -3.19 -12.55
CA LEU A 179 -7.14 -1.80 -12.67
C LEU A 179 -6.57 -1.21 -13.96
N TYR A 180 -7.44 -0.72 -14.84
CA TYR A 180 -7.00 -0.08 -16.07
C TYR A 180 -7.68 1.27 -16.28
N GLY A 181 -7.04 2.14 -17.07
CA GLY A 181 -7.63 3.40 -17.51
C GLY A 181 -6.57 4.43 -17.90
N PRO A 182 -6.94 5.69 -18.06
CA PRO A 182 -5.99 6.74 -18.37
C PRO A 182 -4.95 6.99 -17.27
N PRO A 183 -3.73 7.44 -17.61
CA PRO A 183 -2.72 7.82 -16.63
C PRO A 183 -3.22 8.98 -15.77
N GLY A 184 -2.71 9.07 -14.53
CA GLY A 184 -3.06 10.19 -13.63
C GLY A 184 -4.45 10.12 -12.98
N CYS A 185 -5.17 9.00 -13.10
CA CYS A 185 -6.50 8.80 -12.49
C CYS A 185 -6.45 8.07 -11.14
N ALA A 186 -5.39 8.27 -10.36
CA ALA A 186 -5.26 7.80 -8.97
C ALA A 186 -5.35 6.27 -8.75
N LYS A 187 -5.02 5.42 -9.74
CA LYS A 187 -5.07 3.95 -9.59
C LYS A 187 -4.25 3.45 -8.40
N THR A 188 -2.99 3.88 -8.32
CA THR A 188 -2.06 3.55 -7.23
C THR A 188 -2.57 4.02 -5.88
N THR A 189 -3.06 5.26 -5.81
CA THR A 189 -3.63 5.87 -4.60
C THR A 189 -4.88 5.13 -4.12
N LEU A 190 -5.70 4.66 -5.07
CA LEU A 190 -6.92 3.92 -4.79
C LEU A 190 -6.64 2.54 -4.20
N VAL A 191 -5.64 1.80 -4.69
CA VAL A 191 -5.24 0.53 -4.06
C VAL A 191 -4.68 0.76 -2.65
N LYS A 192 -3.87 1.81 -2.47
CA LYS A 192 -3.36 2.20 -1.14
C LYS A 192 -4.49 2.50 -0.16
N ALA A 193 -5.54 3.20 -0.60
CA ALA A 193 -6.70 3.47 0.24
C ALA A 193 -7.47 2.19 0.59
N VAL A 194 -7.58 1.24 -0.34
CA VAL A 194 -8.21 -0.03 -0.01
C VAL A 194 -7.38 -0.81 1.01
N ALA A 195 -6.07 -0.91 0.82
CA ALA A 195 -5.17 -1.59 1.75
C ALA A 195 -5.25 -0.98 3.16
N THR A 196 -5.26 0.34 3.25
CA THR A 196 -5.46 1.08 4.50
C THR A 196 -6.79 0.70 5.15
N SER A 197 -7.89 0.71 4.39
CA SER A 197 -9.23 0.43 4.91
C SER A 197 -9.49 -1.04 5.26
N CYS A 198 -8.68 -1.95 4.75
CA CYS A 198 -8.75 -3.37 5.08
C CYS A 198 -7.73 -3.76 6.17
N HIS A 199 -6.91 -2.81 6.66
CA HIS A 199 -5.80 -3.05 7.57
C HIS A 199 -4.89 -4.21 7.13
N CYS A 200 -4.68 -4.34 5.82
CA CYS A 200 -3.87 -5.38 5.20
C CYS A 200 -2.46 -4.87 4.93
N SER A 201 -1.49 -5.78 4.92
CA SER A 201 -0.12 -5.48 4.49
C SER A 201 -0.11 -5.11 3.01
N PHE A 202 0.46 -3.96 2.65
CA PHE A 202 0.59 -3.51 1.26
C PHE A 202 2.03 -3.71 0.77
N LEU A 203 2.20 -4.47 -0.30
CA LEU A 203 3.50 -4.74 -0.92
C LEU A 203 3.48 -4.22 -2.35
N SER A 204 4.23 -3.16 -2.62
CA SER A 204 4.35 -2.60 -3.98
C SER A 204 5.56 -3.21 -4.66
N VAL A 205 5.34 -3.95 -5.72
CA VAL A 205 6.40 -4.70 -6.40
C VAL A 205 6.78 -3.96 -7.68
N SER A 206 8.07 -3.62 -7.79
CA SER A 206 8.65 -3.09 -9.03
C SER A 206 9.02 -4.23 -9.99
N GLY A 207 9.19 -3.94 -11.28
CA GLY A 207 9.63 -4.93 -12.27
C GLY A 207 10.96 -5.60 -11.92
N ALA A 208 11.87 -4.91 -11.22
CA ALA A 208 13.12 -5.47 -10.73
C ALA A 208 12.91 -6.53 -9.63
N ASP A 209 11.87 -6.36 -8.81
CA ASP A 209 11.59 -7.21 -7.65
C ASP A 209 10.94 -8.54 -8.06
N LEU A 210 10.25 -8.57 -9.21
CA LEU A 210 9.58 -9.76 -9.75
C LEU A 210 10.53 -10.86 -10.22
N PHE A 211 11.81 -10.55 -10.44
CA PHE A 211 12.82 -11.56 -10.74
C PHE A 211 13.11 -12.48 -9.55
N SER A 212 12.79 -12.05 -8.33
CA SER A 212 13.04 -12.83 -7.12
C SER A 212 11.74 -13.42 -6.57
N PRO A 213 11.65 -14.76 -6.39
CA PRO A 213 10.50 -15.40 -5.73
C PRO A 213 10.39 -15.06 -4.24
N TYR A 214 11.31 -14.26 -3.70
CA TYR A 214 11.30 -13.80 -2.32
C TYR A 214 10.08 -12.92 -2.01
N VAL A 215 9.65 -12.07 -2.94
CA VAL A 215 8.56 -11.10 -2.72
C VAL A 215 7.23 -11.81 -2.44
N PHE A 216 6.91 -12.85 -3.20
CA PHE A 216 5.68 -13.63 -3.01
C PHE A 216 5.72 -14.45 -1.70
N ARG A 217 6.89 -14.99 -1.33
CA ARG A 217 7.06 -15.65 -0.02
C ARG A 217 6.87 -14.67 1.14
N GLN A 218 7.41 -13.46 1.01
CA GLN A 218 7.22 -12.41 1.99
C GLN A 218 5.75 -12.01 2.09
N ALA A 219 5.05 -11.85 0.97
CA ALA A 219 3.60 -11.58 0.96
C ALA A 219 2.79 -12.67 1.68
N ARG A 220 3.15 -13.94 1.47
CA ARG A 220 2.54 -15.09 2.17
C ARG A 220 2.80 -15.08 3.67
N ALA A 221 3.92 -14.53 4.13
CA ALA A 221 4.23 -14.40 5.56
C ALA A 221 3.46 -13.26 6.24
N HIS A 222 3.06 -12.23 5.48
CA HIS A 222 2.42 -11.02 5.99
C HIS A 222 0.88 -11.00 5.80
N THR A 223 0.25 -12.17 5.70
CA THR A 223 -1.20 -12.31 5.50
C THR A 223 -2.00 -11.71 6.67
N PRO A 224 -3.09 -10.95 6.41
CA PRO A 224 -3.67 -10.64 5.09
C PRO A 224 -2.86 -9.58 4.31
N ALA A 225 -2.54 -9.87 3.04
CA ALA A 225 -1.65 -9.03 2.23
C ALA A 225 -2.21 -8.74 0.84
N ILE A 226 -1.88 -7.54 0.34
CA ILE A 226 -2.16 -7.10 -1.03
C ILE A 226 -0.83 -6.89 -1.73
N ILE A 227 -0.61 -7.64 -2.81
CA ILE A 227 0.52 -7.46 -3.72
C ILE A 227 0.06 -6.52 -4.83
N PHE A 228 0.65 -5.33 -4.91
CA PHE A 228 0.35 -4.34 -5.91
C PHE A 228 1.43 -4.32 -7.00
N LEU A 229 1.03 -4.61 -8.23
CA LEU A 229 1.87 -4.56 -9.42
C LEU A 229 1.51 -3.28 -10.19
N ASP A 230 2.27 -2.20 -9.96
CA ASP A 230 2.07 -0.95 -10.70
C ASP A 230 2.71 -1.04 -12.08
N GLU A 231 2.12 -0.34 -13.05
CA GLU A 231 2.60 -0.27 -14.44
C GLU A 231 3.02 -1.63 -15.01
N ILE A 232 2.16 -2.65 -14.85
CA ILE A 232 2.47 -4.03 -15.26
C ILE A 232 2.82 -4.15 -16.77
N ASP A 233 2.34 -3.21 -17.60
CA ASP A 233 2.70 -3.10 -19.01
C ASP A 233 4.17 -2.70 -19.25
N SER A 234 4.77 -1.93 -18.32
CA SER A 234 6.20 -1.58 -18.37
C SER A 234 7.10 -2.78 -18.06
N ILE A 235 6.64 -3.63 -17.14
CA ILE A 235 7.36 -4.81 -16.65
C ILE A 235 7.38 -5.91 -17.72
N LEU A 236 6.23 -6.15 -18.34
CA LEU A 236 6.04 -7.28 -19.23
C LEU A 236 6.44 -6.97 -20.66
N GLY A 237 6.44 -5.69 -21.07
CA GLY A 237 6.68 -5.29 -22.45
C GLY A 237 5.67 -5.91 -23.43
N SER A 238 5.56 -5.35 -24.62
CA SER A 238 4.74 -5.98 -25.65
C SER A 238 5.53 -7.17 -26.24
N ARG A 239 4.93 -8.36 -26.22
CA ARG A 239 5.40 -9.57 -26.95
C ARG A 239 5.75 -9.29 -28.41
N SER A 240 5.15 -8.25 -28.98
CA SER A 240 5.15 -7.95 -30.42
C SER A 240 6.45 -7.33 -30.96
N ALA A 241 7.39 -6.89 -30.11
CA ALA A 241 8.54 -6.09 -30.57
C ALA A 241 9.89 -6.84 -30.66
N CYS A 242 10.02 -8.06 -30.14
CA CYS A 242 11.30 -8.79 -30.15
C CYS A 242 11.16 -10.19 -30.77
N LYS A 243 11.33 -10.27 -32.09
CA LYS A 243 11.44 -11.55 -32.83
C LYS A 243 12.80 -12.24 -32.67
N THR A 244 13.69 -11.74 -31.81
CA THR A 244 15.05 -12.27 -31.64
C THR A 244 15.45 -12.30 -30.17
N GLY A 245 15.26 -13.46 -29.53
CA GLY A 245 15.84 -13.79 -28.23
C GLY A 245 14.83 -13.90 -27.09
N HIS A 246 14.96 -14.96 -26.29
CA HIS A 246 14.22 -15.17 -25.03
C HIS A 246 14.49 -14.00 -24.07
N GLY A 247 13.64 -12.98 -24.11
CA GLY A 247 13.82 -11.76 -23.36
C GLY A 247 13.66 -12.00 -21.85
N ALA A 248 14.37 -11.19 -21.05
CA ALA A 248 14.10 -11.04 -19.63
C ALA A 248 12.60 -10.88 -19.27
N PRO A 249 11.77 -10.11 -20.03
CA PRO A 249 10.34 -9.99 -19.72
C PRO A 249 9.53 -11.29 -19.85
N GLU A 250 9.87 -12.18 -20.77
CA GLU A 250 9.15 -13.47 -20.93
C GLU A 250 9.41 -14.40 -19.74
N LYS A 251 10.62 -14.36 -19.19
CA LYS A 251 10.98 -15.10 -17.97
C LYS A 251 10.23 -14.55 -16.77
N VAL A 252 10.15 -13.23 -16.63
CA VAL A 252 9.38 -12.57 -15.56
C VAL A 252 7.90 -12.92 -15.67
N LEU A 253 7.33 -12.88 -16.88
CA LEU A 253 5.94 -13.27 -17.11
C LEU A 253 5.70 -14.71 -16.70
N SER A 254 6.57 -15.64 -17.10
CA SER A 254 6.43 -17.05 -16.76
C SER A 254 6.49 -17.29 -15.24
N VAL A 255 7.39 -16.59 -14.54
CA VAL A 255 7.47 -16.62 -13.07
C VAL A 255 6.20 -16.03 -12.46
N LEU A 256 5.73 -14.89 -12.94
CA LEU A 256 4.51 -14.25 -12.46
C LEU A 256 3.28 -15.14 -12.68
N LEU A 257 3.16 -15.80 -13.83
CA LEU A 257 2.07 -16.74 -14.11
C LEU A 257 2.12 -17.96 -13.18
N ASN A 258 3.30 -18.54 -12.98
CA ASN A 258 3.49 -19.65 -12.04
C ASN A 258 3.16 -19.23 -10.60
N GLU A 259 3.53 -18.02 -10.17
CA GLU A 259 3.18 -17.51 -8.85
C GLU A 259 1.69 -17.13 -8.77
N LEU A 260 1.08 -16.59 -9.82
CA LEU A 260 -0.37 -16.33 -9.85
C LEU A 260 -1.16 -17.63 -9.72
N ASP A 261 -0.74 -18.69 -10.44
CA ASP A 261 -1.34 -20.02 -10.38
C ASP A 261 -1.00 -20.75 -9.05
N GLY A 262 0.14 -20.46 -8.43
CA GLY A 262 0.56 -21.02 -7.13
C GLY A 262 -0.03 -20.30 -5.90
N VAL A 263 -0.21 -18.98 -5.98
CA VAL A 263 -0.88 -18.14 -4.96
C VAL A 263 -2.36 -18.52 -4.82
N VAL A 264 -2.94 -19.18 -5.84
CA VAL A 264 -4.28 -19.79 -5.80
C VAL A 264 -4.54 -20.62 -4.52
N LEU A 265 -3.51 -21.17 -3.89
CA LEU A 265 -3.65 -22.00 -2.71
C LEU A 265 -3.85 -21.21 -1.40
N ASN A 266 -3.49 -19.92 -1.35
CA ASN A 266 -3.60 -19.10 -0.14
C ASN A 266 -4.71 -18.05 -0.26
N LYS A 267 -5.81 -18.24 0.47
CA LYS A 267 -7.01 -17.39 0.43
C LYS A 267 -6.81 -15.95 0.95
N ASP A 268 -5.69 -15.69 1.64
CA ASP A 268 -5.44 -14.42 2.34
C ASP A 268 -4.44 -13.48 1.63
N VAL A 269 -4.00 -13.84 0.42
CA VAL A 269 -3.15 -12.97 -0.43
C VAL A 269 -3.92 -12.62 -1.69
N MET A 270 -4.02 -11.31 -1.98
CA MET A 270 -4.70 -10.82 -3.18
C MET A 270 -3.72 -10.03 -4.05
N ILE A 271 -3.78 -10.27 -5.35
CA ILE A 271 -2.93 -9.56 -6.33
C ILE A 271 -3.76 -8.48 -7.01
N VAL A 272 -3.24 -7.25 -7.03
CA VAL A 272 -3.85 -6.11 -7.71
C VAL A 272 -2.83 -5.56 -8.70
N ALA A 273 -3.15 -5.61 -9.98
CA ALA A 273 -2.32 -5.04 -11.03
C ALA A 273 -2.93 -3.73 -11.53
N ALA A 274 -2.10 -2.74 -11.87
CA ALA A 274 -2.51 -1.50 -12.51
C ALA A 274 -1.80 -1.34 -13.85
N THR A 275 -2.55 -0.93 -14.88
CA THR A 275 -1.98 -0.62 -16.19
C THR A 275 -2.59 0.64 -16.78
N ASN A 276 -1.78 1.36 -17.55
CA ASN A 276 -2.25 2.44 -18.42
C ASN A 276 -2.51 1.94 -19.85
N ARG A 277 -2.01 0.76 -20.22
CA ARG A 277 -2.07 0.21 -21.59
C ARG A 277 -2.51 -1.25 -21.57
N PRO A 278 -3.81 -1.49 -21.35
CA PRO A 278 -4.34 -2.86 -21.32
C PRO A 278 -4.15 -3.60 -22.65
N ASP A 279 -4.06 -2.88 -23.78
CA ASP A 279 -3.77 -3.42 -25.12
C ASP A 279 -2.39 -4.10 -25.22
N LYS A 280 -1.45 -3.75 -24.34
CA LYS A 280 -0.11 -4.33 -24.34
C LYS A 280 0.04 -5.53 -23.41
N LEU A 281 -0.99 -5.84 -22.63
CA LEU A 281 -0.95 -6.96 -21.71
C LEU A 281 -1.10 -8.30 -22.46
N ASP A 282 -0.50 -9.34 -21.91
CA ASP A 282 -0.68 -10.70 -22.40
C ASP A 282 -2.05 -11.23 -21.94
N ASP A 283 -2.86 -11.71 -22.88
CA ASP A 283 -4.16 -12.36 -22.62
C ASP A 283 -4.05 -13.51 -21.61
N ALA A 284 -2.87 -14.12 -21.48
CA ALA A 284 -2.60 -15.13 -20.47
C ALA A 284 -2.89 -14.63 -19.04
N LEU A 285 -2.70 -13.34 -18.75
CA LEU A 285 -2.96 -12.77 -17.42
C LEU A 285 -4.45 -12.57 -17.13
N LEU A 286 -5.24 -12.32 -18.19
CA LEU A 286 -6.68 -12.06 -18.11
C LEU A 286 -7.51 -13.34 -17.98
N ARG A 287 -6.88 -14.52 -18.10
CA ARG A 287 -7.57 -15.80 -18.00
C ARG A 287 -8.21 -16.00 -16.62
N PRO A 288 -9.40 -16.62 -16.56
CA PRO A 288 -10.05 -16.96 -15.29
C PRO A 288 -9.10 -17.72 -14.36
N GLY A 289 -9.04 -17.29 -13.09
CA GLY A 289 -8.13 -17.85 -12.11
C GLY A 289 -6.85 -17.05 -11.87
N ARG A 290 -6.59 -16.01 -12.69
CA ARG A 290 -5.46 -15.07 -12.55
C ARG A 290 -5.99 -13.66 -12.24
N LEU A 291 -5.95 -12.73 -13.19
CA LEU A 291 -6.59 -11.40 -13.06
C LEU A 291 -8.05 -11.49 -13.53
N ASP A 292 -8.88 -12.14 -12.72
CA ASP A 292 -10.27 -12.45 -13.03
C ASP A 292 -11.21 -11.24 -12.98
N LYS A 293 -10.89 -10.21 -12.19
CA LYS A 293 -11.73 -9.02 -12.06
C LYS A 293 -11.07 -7.81 -12.68
N ILE A 294 -11.61 -7.35 -13.81
CA ILE A 294 -11.14 -6.16 -14.51
C ILE A 294 -12.02 -4.96 -14.10
N ILE A 295 -11.39 -3.87 -13.66
CA ILE A 295 -12.07 -2.65 -13.22
C ILE A 295 -11.53 -1.46 -14.01
N TYR A 296 -12.41 -0.82 -14.77
CA TYR A 296 -12.14 0.44 -15.42
C TYR A 296 -12.15 1.60 -14.42
N ILE A 297 -11.12 2.44 -14.48
CA ILE A 297 -11.05 3.69 -13.73
C ILE A 297 -11.25 4.83 -14.74
N PRO A 298 -12.45 5.45 -14.78
CA PRO A 298 -12.71 6.57 -15.67
C PRO A 298 -11.96 7.84 -15.21
N PRO A 299 -11.80 8.83 -16.11
CA PRO A 299 -11.39 10.17 -15.69
C PRO A 299 -12.42 10.79 -14.73
N PRO A 300 -12.03 11.79 -13.92
CA PRO A 300 -12.95 12.41 -12.97
C PRO A 300 -14.03 13.26 -13.65
N ASP A 301 -15.29 13.00 -13.31
CA ASP A 301 -16.44 13.84 -13.66
C ASP A 301 -16.34 15.24 -13.07
N GLN A 302 -17.23 16.17 -13.47
CA GLN A 302 -17.25 17.53 -12.91
C GLN A 302 -17.36 17.54 -11.38
N LYS A 303 -18.23 16.70 -10.80
CA LYS A 303 -18.34 16.55 -9.33
C LYS A 303 -17.04 15.97 -8.74
N GLY A 304 -16.42 15.02 -9.42
CA GLY A 304 -15.12 14.45 -9.06
C GLY A 304 -14.03 15.51 -9.05
N ARG A 305 -13.88 16.29 -10.12
CA ARG A 305 -12.91 17.40 -10.23
C ARG A 305 -13.09 18.44 -9.15
N LEU A 306 -14.34 18.81 -8.83
CA LEU A 306 -14.65 19.70 -7.70
C LEU A 306 -14.14 19.12 -6.38
N SER A 307 -14.40 17.84 -6.11
CA SER A 307 -13.91 17.19 -4.88
C SER A 307 -12.37 17.11 -4.83
N ILE A 308 -11.71 16.81 -5.95
CA ILE A 308 -10.25 16.79 -6.06
C ILE A 308 -9.69 18.19 -5.81
N LEU A 309 -10.28 19.23 -6.42
CA LEU A 309 -9.89 20.62 -6.21
C LEU A 309 -10.01 21.01 -4.73
N LYS A 310 -11.09 20.63 -4.03
CA LYS A 310 -11.25 20.87 -2.59
C LYS A 310 -10.12 20.24 -1.78
N ILE A 311 -9.79 18.97 -2.05
CA ILE A 311 -8.71 18.25 -1.34
C ILE A 311 -7.34 18.90 -1.62
N CYS A 312 -7.06 19.27 -2.87
CA CYS A 312 -5.78 19.90 -3.23
C CYS A 312 -5.63 21.32 -2.66
N THR A 313 -6.74 22.03 -2.47
CA THR A 313 -6.79 23.41 -1.97
C THR A 313 -6.90 23.51 -0.45
N GLU A 314 -7.22 22.43 0.27
CA GLU A 314 -7.32 22.41 1.73
C GLU A 314 -6.03 22.91 2.43
N LYS A 315 -4.86 22.60 1.84
CA LYS A 315 -3.55 23.04 2.35
C LYS A 315 -3.10 24.40 1.79
N ILE A 316 -3.93 25.07 1.00
CA ILE A 316 -3.61 26.33 0.32
C ILE A 316 -4.48 27.43 0.91
N PRO A 317 -3.92 28.59 1.29
CA PRO A 317 -4.72 29.74 1.66
C PRO A 317 -5.38 30.32 0.39
N VAL A 318 -6.60 29.90 0.10
CA VAL A 318 -7.40 30.40 -1.03
C VAL A 318 -8.24 31.60 -0.58
N ASP A 319 -8.32 32.63 -1.42
CA ASP A 319 -9.14 33.81 -1.17
C ASP A 319 -10.63 33.55 -1.55
N SER A 320 -11.53 34.34 -0.98
CA SER A 320 -12.98 34.30 -1.21
C SER A 320 -13.38 34.60 -2.66
N ASP A 321 -12.48 35.15 -3.47
CA ASP A 321 -12.69 35.44 -4.89
C ASP A 321 -12.64 34.16 -5.77
N VAL A 322 -12.21 33.02 -5.24
CA VAL A 322 -12.07 31.77 -6.00
C VAL A 322 -13.30 30.89 -5.89
N SER A 323 -14.06 30.76 -6.98
CA SER A 323 -15.07 29.68 -7.10
C SER A 323 -14.44 28.38 -7.62
N LEU A 324 -14.43 27.35 -6.76
CA LEU A 324 -13.99 26.00 -7.13
C LEU A 324 -14.99 25.32 -8.08
N GLU A 325 -16.29 25.64 -8.02
CA GLU A 325 -17.27 25.10 -8.97
C GLU A 325 -16.95 25.56 -10.40
N TYR A 326 -16.62 26.84 -10.57
CA TYR A 326 -16.26 27.39 -11.87
C TYR A 326 -14.99 26.72 -12.42
N LEU A 327 -13.97 26.52 -11.59
CA LEU A 327 -12.74 25.81 -11.99
C LEU A 327 -13.01 24.36 -12.40
N ALA A 328 -13.95 23.66 -11.73
CA ALA A 328 -14.34 22.30 -12.11
C ALA A 328 -15.01 22.22 -13.49
N VAL A 329 -15.73 23.28 -13.90
CA VAL A 329 -16.30 23.41 -15.26
C VAL A 329 -15.18 23.59 -16.29
N GLN A 330 -14.22 24.49 -16.01
CA GLN A 330 -13.14 24.85 -16.93
C GLN A 330 -12.11 23.74 -17.12
N THR A 331 -11.92 22.88 -16.13
CA THR A 331 -10.95 21.77 -16.16
C THR A 331 -11.49 20.50 -16.84
N LYS A 332 -12.24 20.65 -17.94
CA LYS A 332 -12.74 19.48 -18.70
C LYS A 332 -11.55 18.68 -19.24
N LEU A 333 -11.62 17.34 -19.15
CA LEU A 333 -10.57 16.39 -19.56
C LEU A 333 -9.29 16.42 -18.71
N PHE A 334 -9.24 17.17 -17.61
CA PHE A 334 -8.11 17.09 -16.69
C PHE A 334 -8.17 15.78 -15.91
N SER A 335 -7.02 15.08 -15.86
CA SER A 335 -6.83 13.96 -14.95
C SER A 335 -6.65 14.44 -13.50
N GLY A 336 -6.69 13.52 -12.53
CA GLY A 336 -6.40 13.87 -11.13
C GLY A 336 -5.00 14.46 -10.96
N ALA A 337 -4.01 13.90 -11.67
CA ALA A 337 -2.64 14.40 -11.69
C ALA A 337 -2.54 15.80 -12.33
N ASP A 338 -3.33 16.10 -13.36
CA ASP A 338 -3.34 17.42 -14.00
C ASP A 338 -3.89 18.49 -13.05
N ILE A 339 -4.93 18.16 -12.27
CA ILE A 339 -5.48 19.06 -11.25
C ILE A 339 -4.48 19.28 -10.12
N GLU A 340 -3.76 18.23 -9.71
CA GLU A 340 -2.71 18.35 -8.70
C GLU A 340 -1.57 19.24 -9.20
N ASN A 341 -1.14 19.07 -10.46
CA ASN A 341 -0.13 19.90 -11.10
C ASN A 341 -0.60 21.34 -11.27
N LEU A 342 -1.87 21.57 -11.62
CA LEU A 342 -2.48 22.89 -11.64
C LEU A 342 -2.38 23.57 -10.27
N CYS A 343 -2.71 22.86 -9.19
CA CYS A 343 -2.60 23.40 -7.84
C CYS A 343 -1.15 23.70 -7.44
N LYS A 344 -0.18 22.89 -7.88
CA LYS A 344 1.26 23.14 -7.66
C LYS A 344 1.73 24.40 -8.40
N GLU A 345 1.34 24.56 -9.66
CA GLU A 345 1.67 25.75 -10.45
C GLU A 345 1.03 27.02 -9.87
N VAL A 346 -0.20 26.93 -9.37
CA VAL A 346 -0.88 28.04 -8.70
C VAL A 346 -0.13 28.46 -7.43
N ARG A 347 0.34 27.50 -6.61
CA ARG A 347 1.18 27.81 -5.44
C ARG A 347 2.47 28.51 -5.83
N LYS A 348 3.13 28.03 -6.89
CA LYS A 348 4.37 28.62 -7.40
C LYS A 348 4.15 30.05 -7.89
N ASN A 349 3.06 30.30 -8.62
CA ASN A 349 2.68 31.64 -9.09
C ASN A 349 2.26 32.58 -7.96
N GLY A 350 1.84 32.03 -6.81
CA GLY A 350 1.40 32.77 -5.63
C GLY A 350 2.43 32.83 -4.50
N LEU A 351 3.71 32.49 -4.74
CA LEU A 351 4.75 32.47 -3.70
C LEU A 351 4.92 33.81 -2.98
N GLU A 352 4.70 34.91 -3.69
CA GLU A 352 4.81 36.28 -3.17
C GLU A 352 3.50 36.77 -2.51
N ALA A 353 2.40 36.04 -2.67
CA ALA A 353 1.08 36.43 -2.21
C ALA A 353 0.68 35.69 -0.92
N THR A 354 0.07 36.39 0.03
CA THR A 354 -0.45 35.79 1.28
C THR A 354 -1.64 34.86 1.05
N ARG A 355 -2.40 35.09 -0.03
CA ARG A 355 -3.55 34.27 -0.45
C ARG A 355 -3.58 34.10 -1.97
N VAL A 356 -4.02 32.93 -2.40
CA VAL A 356 -4.21 32.62 -3.81
C VAL A 356 -5.54 33.19 -4.30
N LYS A 357 -5.45 34.10 -5.27
CA LYS A 357 -6.59 34.74 -5.95
C LYS A 357 -7.00 34.02 -7.22
N HIS A 358 -8.19 34.31 -7.73
CA HIS A 358 -8.72 33.71 -8.96
C HIS A 358 -7.80 33.94 -10.18
N GLY A 359 -7.16 35.11 -10.25
CA GLY A 359 -6.21 35.44 -11.33
C GLY A 359 -5.02 34.47 -11.45
N HIS A 360 -4.57 33.87 -10.34
CA HIS A 360 -3.48 32.89 -10.35
C HIS A 360 -3.91 31.56 -10.99
N PHE A 361 -5.17 31.15 -10.78
CA PHE A 361 -5.73 29.97 -11.45
C PHE A 361 -5.86 30.19 -12.95
N VAL A 362 -6.34 31.36 -13.38
CA VAL A 362 -6.45 31.68 -14.81
C VAL A 362 -5.07 31.69 -15.48
N LYS A 363 -4.03 32.23 -14.82
CA LYS A 363 -2.66 32.19 -15.33
C LYS A 363 -2.15 30.75 -15.46
N SER A 364 -2.42 29.91 -14.46
CA SER A 364 -1.95 28.53 -14.43
C SER A 364 -2.71 27.62 -15.42
N LEU A 365 -3.99 27.88 -15.68
CA LEU A 365 -4.79 27.19 -16.70
C LEU A 365 -4.29 27.44 -18.13
N LYS A 366 -3.58 28.54 -18.39
CA LYS A 366 -2.93 28.77 -19.68
C LYS A 366 -1.67 27.91 -19.87
N THR A 367 -1.01 27.57 -18.77
CA THR A 367 0.24 26.79 -18.77
C THR A 367 -0.04 25.29 -18.76
N VAL A 368 -0.96 24.84 -17.90
CA VAL A 368 -1.29 23.42 -17.74
C VAL A 368 -2.37 23.03 -18.73
N LYS A 369 -2.03 22.13 -19.66
CA LYS A 369 -2.96 21.55 -20.63
C LYS A 369 -3.52 20.22 -20.11
N PRO A 370 -4.74 19.82 -20.52
CA PRO A 370 -5.28 18.52 -20.17
C PRO A 370 -4.43 17.41 -20.76
N SER A 371 -4.13 16.37 -19.98
CA SER A 371 -3.39 15.20 -20.47
C SER A 371 -4.26 14.24 -21.27
N LEU A 372 -5.59 14.36 -21.21
CA LEU A 372 -6.52 13.44 -21.86
C LEU A 372 -7.17 14.07 -23.08
N THR A 373 -7.29 13.28 -24.14
CA THR A 373 -8.06 13.64 -25.32
C THR A 373 -9.36 12.84 -25.39
N PRO A 374 -10.41 13.33 -26.09
CA PRO A 374 -11.63 12.55 -26.31
C PRO A 374 -11.39 11.20 -27.00
N SER A 375 -10.41 11.14 -27.91
CA SER A 375 -10.00 9.89 -28.58
C SER A 375 -9.43 8.85 -27.61
N ASP A 376 -8.73 9.29 -26.55
CA ASP A 376 -8.20 8.37 -25.54
C ASP A 376 -9.34 7.76 -24.73
N LEU A 377 -10.40 8.52 -24.43
CA LEU A 377 -11.56 8.03 -23.69
C LEU A 377 -12.32 6.98 -24.49
N ASP A 378 -12.57 7.27 -25.77
CA ASP A 378 -13.15 6.33 -26.72
C ASP A 378 -12.36 5.01 -26.79
N PHE A 379 -11.04 5.07 -26.74
CA PHE A 379 -10.18 3.89 -26.72
C PHE A 379 -10.45 3.03 -25.48
N TYR A 380 -10.43 3.60 -24.27
CA TYR A 380 -10.64 2.84 -23.04
C TYR A 380 -12.07 2.29 -22.89
N GLU A 381 -13.08 3.04 -23.35
CA GLU A 381 -14.47 2.58 -23.31
C GLU A 381 -14.73 1.42 -24.29
N LYS A 382 -14.08 1.44 -25.46
CA LYS A 382 -14.26 0.39 -26.48
C LYS A 382 -13.46 -0.88 -26.20
N LEU A 383 -12.40 -0.81 -25.40
CA LEU A 383 -11.43 -1.90 -25.26
C LEU A 383 -12.03 -3.18 -24.63
N PHE A 384 -12.88 -3.04 -23.62
CA PHE A 384 -13.53 -4.18 -22.95
C PHE A 384 -15.04 -4.27 -23.18
N ASN A 385 -15.68 -3.26 -23.77
CA ASN A 385 -17.06 -3.39 -24.26
C ASN A 385 -17.17 -4.29 -25.50
N LYS A 386 -16.05 -4.55 -26.20
CA LYS A 386 -16.01 -5.45 -27.36
C LYS A 386 -16.07 -6.95 -27.03
N GLU A 387 -15.82 -7.36 -25.78
CA GLU A 387 -15.83 -8.79 -25.40
C GLU A 387 -17.17 -9.29 -24.83
N VAL A 388 -18.21 -8.45 -24.76
CA VAL A 388 -19.55 -8.89 -24.31
C VAL A 388 -20.44 -9.38 -25.47
N PHE A 389 -20.00 -9.19 -26.72
CA PHE A 389 -20.66 -9.73 -27.91
C PHE A 389 -19.64 -10.24 -28.93
N SER A 390 -19.09 -11.44 -28.70
CA SER A 390 -18.47 -12.29 -29.73
C SER A 390 -18.60 -13.74 -29.32
#